data_AF-A0A834MD50-F1
#
_entry.id   AF-A0A834MD50-F1
#
_cell.length_a   1.000
_cell.length_b   1.000
_cell.length_c   1.000
_cell.angle_alpha   90.00
_cell.angle_beta   90.00
_cell.angle_gamma   90.00
#
_symmetry.space_group_name_H-M   'P 1'
#
loop_
_entity.id
_entity.type
_entity.pdbx_description
1 polymer ?
#
loop_
_entity_poly.entity_id
_entity_poly.type
_entity_poly.pdbx_seq_one_letter_code
_entity_poly.pdbx_strand_id
1 'polypeptide(L)'
;MDQKQFRVLIFQCLLMVKNTVQAKLWLEKRYKDFAPLEITIKRWFAGFKRGCIDIDNAERSGRPNEVVTPENIKKVLKIVLNY
;
A
#
# COMPACT_ATOMS: atom_id res chain seq x y z
N MET A 1 0.71 15.16 -3.13
CA MET A 1 1.14 14.44 -1.91
C MET A 1 1.55 13.05 -2.32
N ASP A 2 2.74 12.62 -1.93
CA ASP A 2 3.22 11.26 -2.19
C ASP A 2 2.63 10.26 -1.18
N GLN A 3 2.66 8.97 -1.53
CA GLN A 3 2.21 7.89 -0.66
C GLN A 3 2.96 7.86 0.67
N LYS A 4 4.28 8.13 0.69
CA LYS A 4 5.05 8.18 1.94
C LYS A 4 4.57 9.31 2.85
N GLN A 5 4.27 10.47 2.27
CA GLN A 5 3.78 11.63 3.03
C GLN A 5 2.44 11.33 3.70
N PHE A 6 1.52 10.63 3.02
CA PHE A 6 0.26 10.21 3.65
C PHE A 6 0.45 9.20 4.79
N ARG A 7 1.44 8.31 4.71
CA ARG A 7 1.73 7.36 5.80
C ARG A 7 2.21 8.08 7.05
N VAL A 8 3.06 9.11 6.91
CA VAL A 8 3.48 9.96 8.02
C VAL A 8 2.29 10.65 8.66
N LEU A 9 1.35 11.18 7.86
CA LEU A 9 0.14 11.81 8.39
C LEU A 9 -0.80 10.82 9.09
N ILE A 10 -0.91 9.60 8.56
CA ILE A 10 -1.67 8.52 9.18
C ILE A 10 -1.05 8.14 10.53
N PHE A 11 0.29 8.03 10.59
CA PHE A 11 1.02 7.80 11.84
C PHE A 11 0.79 8.92 12.85
N GLN A 12 0.88 10.19 12.42
CA GLN A 12 0.58 11.33 13.27
C GLN A 12 -0.87 11.30 13.79
N CYS A 13 -1.83 10.89 12.96
CA CYS A 13 -3.22 10.73 13.39
C CYS A 13 -3.36 9.68 14.50
N LEU A 14 -2.62 8.56 14.41
CA LEU A 14 -2.56 7.57 15.47
C LEU A 14 -1.97 8.15 16.77
N LEU A 15 -0.87 8.92 16.68
CA LEU A 15 -0.24 9.57 17.83
C LEU A 15 -1.16 10.61 18.50
N MET A 16 -1.97 11.33 17.72
CA MET A 16 -2.99 12.23 18.24
C MET A 16 -4.23 11.50 18.80
N VAL A 17 -4.14 10.18 19.00
CA VAL A 17 -5.20 9.30 19.56
C VAL A 17 -6.51 9.41 18.77
N LYS A 18 -6.44 9.75 17.48
CA LYS A 18 -7.61 9.73 16.61
C LYS A 18 -7.92 8.28 16.22
N ASN A 19 -9.18 7.88 16.32
CA ASN A 19 -9.62 6.62 15.73
C ASN A 19 -9.61 6.73 14.19
N THR A 20 -9.74 5.60 13.48
CA THR A 20 -9.65 5.57 12.01
C THR A 20 -10.71 6.44 11.32
N VAL A 21 -11.89 6.60 11.93
CA VAL A 21 -12.97 7.44 11.38
C VAL A 21 -12.59 8.92 11.47
N GLN A 22 -12.08 9.36 12.62
CA GLN A 22 -11.60 10.72 12.81
C GLN A 22 -10.39 11.04 11.93
N ALA A 23 -9.47 10.08 11.76
CA ALA A 23 -8.33 10.22 10.87
C ALA A 23 -8.78 10.39 9.41
N LYS A 24 -9.75 9.58 8.96
CA LYS A 24 -10.36 9.69 7.63
C LYS A 24 -10.99 11.07 7.41
N LEU A 25 -11.88 11.50 8.31
CA LEU A 25 -12.53 12.81 8.20
C LEU A 25 -11.53 13.97 8.18
N TRP A 26 -10.46 13.88 8.98
CA TRP A 26 -9.41 14.89 9.01
C TRP A 26 -8.64 14.93 7.68
N LEU A 27 -8.28 13.77 7.13
CA LEU A 27 -7.59 13.64 5.85
C LEU A 27 -8.47 14.11 4.68
N GLU A 28 -9.73 13.71 4.63
CA GLU A 28 -10.71 14.12 3.61
C GLU A 28 -10.95 15.63 3.66
N LYS A 29 -11.13 16.21 4.85
CA LYS A 29 -11.30 17.66 5.01
C LYS A 29 -10.09 18.45 4.49
N ARG A 30 -8.87 17.91 4.69
CA ARG A 30 -7.64 18.64 4.38
C ARG A 30 -7.15 18.42 2.95
N TYR A 31 -7.32 17.22 2.41
CA TYR A 31 -6.75 16.79 1.14
C TYR A 31 -7.79 16.45 0.07
N LYS A 32 -9.09 16.43 0.40
CA LYS A 32 -10.22 16.19 -0.51
C LYS A 32 -9.99 14.93 -1.35
N ASP A 33 -10.01 15.05 -2.67
CA ASP A 33 -9.87 13.94 -3.62
C ASP A 33 -8.49 13.27 -3.58
N PHE A 34 -7.49 13.93 -2.98
CA PHE A 34 -6.17 13.34 -2.78
C PHE A 34 -6.08 12.52 -1.49
N ALA A 35 -7.12 12.52 -0.65
CA ALA A 35 -7.11 11.78 0.60
C ALA A 35 -7.02 10.27 0.34
N PRO A 36 -6.24 9.53 1.16
CA PRO A 36 -6.16 8.09 1.01
C PRO A 36 -7.50 7.44 1.37
N LEU A 37 -7.83 6.38 0.63
CA LEU A 37 -8.98 5.52 0.90
C LEU A 37 -8.96 4.99 2.34
N GLU A 38 -10.16 4.78 2.88
CA GLU A 38 -10.34 4.25 4.24
C GLU A 38 -9.61 2.93 4.48
N ILE A 39 -9.59 2.04 3.47
CA ILE A 39 -8.88 0.75 3.52
C ILE A 39 -7.38 0.97 3.74
N THR A 40 -6.79 1.95 3.04
CA THR A 40 -5.38 2.32 3.19
C THR A 40 -5.10 2.84 4.61
N ILE A 41 -5.96 3.71 5.13
CA ILE A 41 -5.84 4.25 6.50
C ILE A 41 -5.89 3.11 7.52
N LYS A 42 -6.88 2.22 7.44
CA LYS A 42 -7.04 1.06 8.34
C LYS A 42 -5.82 0.13 8.31
N ARG A 43 -5.31 -0.18 7.12
CA ARG A 43 -4.13 -1.05 6.95
C ARG A 43 -2.90 -0.49 7.66
N TRP A 44 -2.61 0.80 7.45
CA TRP A 44 -1.48 1.47 8.07
C TRP A 44 -1.65 1.65 9.58
N PHE A 45 -2.84 2.03 10.05
CA PHE A 45 -3.17 2.06 11.48
C PHE A 45 -2.89 0.72 12.17
N ALA A 46 -3.30 -0.40 11.55
CA ALA A 46 -3.05 -1.72 12.09
C ALA A 46 -1.54 -2.08 12.10
N GLY A 47 -0.78 -1.66 11.08
CA GLY A 47 0.68 -1.79 11.06
C GLY A 47 1.34 -1.03 12.21
N PHE A 48 1.03 0.27 12.34
CA PHE A 48 1.57 1.13 13.36
C PHE A 48 1.22 0.67 14.78
N LYS A 49 -0.01 0.22 15.03
CA LYS A 49 -0.41 -0.38 16.32
C LYS A 49 0.37 -1.64 16.68
N ARG A 50 0.90 -2.37 15.68
CA ARG A 50 1.75 -3.55 15.88
C ARG A 50 3.23 -3.19 16.07
N GLY A 51 3.57 -1.90 16.16
CA GLY A 51 4.96 -1.43 16.32
C GLY A 51 5.74 -1.33 15.01
N CYS A 52 5.10 -1.54 13.85
CA CYS A 52 5.75 -1.32 12.57
C CYS A 52 5.82 0.19 12.29
N ILE A 53 6.97 0.82 12.56
CA ILE A 53 7.23 2.24 12.31
C ILE A 53 7.76 2.54 10.91
N ASP A 54 7.97 1.51 10.09
CA ASP A 54 8.43 1.68 8.72
C ASP A 54 7.37 2.38 7.88
N ILE A 55 7.79 3.44 7.20
CA ILE A 55 6.97 4.25 6.31
C ILE A 55 7.10 3.75 4.87
N ASP A 56 8.11 2.92 4.59
CA ASP A 56 8.35 2.37 3.27
C ASP A 56 7.50 1.12 3.00
N ASN A 57 7.40 0.77 1.72
CA ASN A 57 6.84 -0.52 1.37
C ASN A 57 7.90 -1.56 1.66
N ALA A 58 7.50 -2.69 2.23
CA ALA A 58 8.32 -3.88 2.19
C ALA A 58 8.72 -4.18 0.74
N GLU A 59 9.95 -4.66 0.57
CA GLU A 59 10.44 -5.12 -0.71
C GLU A 59 9.45 -6.13 -1.29
N ARG A 60 9.03 -5.90 -2.54
CA ARG A 60 8.16 -6.84 -3.23
C ARG A 60 9.05 -7.91 -3.83
N SER A 61 8.95 -9.13 -3.33
CA SER A 61 9.48 -10.28 -4.05
C SER A 61 8.80 -10.31 -5.42
N GLY A 62 9.56 -9.99 -6.46
CA GLY A 62 9.11 -10.15 -7.84
C GLY A 62 8.88 -11.62 -8.16
N ARG A 63 8.63 -11.91 -9.44
CA ARG A 63 8.62 -13.31 -9.87
C ARG A 63 10.04 -13.88 -9.66
N PRO A 64 10.18 -15.07 -9.05
CA PRO A 64 11.50 -15.66 -8.87
C PRO A 64 12.16 -15.87 -10.23
N ASN A 65 13.47 -15.62 -10.31
CA ASN A 65 14.22 -15.74 -11.56
C ASN A 65 14.23 -17.19 -12.06
N GLU A 66 14.11 -18.17 -11.17
CA GLU A 66 14.03 -19.60 -11.53
C GLU A 66 12.77 -19.94 -12.33
N VAL A 67 11.73 -19.09 -12.29
CA VAL A 67 10.46 -19.31 -13.00
C VAL A 67 10.52 -18.79 -14.44
N VAL A 68 11.54 -17.98 -14.79
CA VAL A 68 11.74 -17.41 -16.14
C VAL A 68 12.47 -18.41 -17.04
N THR A 69 11.93 -19.62 -17.17
CA THR A 69 12.47 -20.66 -18.06
C THR A 69 11.94 -20.49 -19.49
N PRO A 70 12.70 -20.92 -20.51
CA PRO A 70 12.25 -20.87 -21.92
C PRO A 70 10.90 -21.58 -22.15
N GLU A 71 10.64 -22.65 -21.41
CA GLU A 71 9.39 -23.42 -21.47
C GLU A 71 8.20 -22.63 -20.93
N ASN A 72 8.37 -21.95 -19.80
CA ASN A 72 7.34 -21.11 -19.20
C ASN A 72 7.05 -19.90 -20.10
N ILE A 73 8.09 -19.30 -20.69
CA ILE A 73 7.94 -18.22 -21.67
C ILE A 73 7.14 -18.72 -22.88
N LYS A 74 7.49 -19.88 -23.44
CA LYS A 74 6.78 -20.46 -24.59
C LYS A 74 5.31 -20.75 -24.28
N LYS A 75 4.99 -21.27 -23.08
CA LYS A 75 3.61 -21.51 -22.64
C LYS A 75 2.81 -20.21 -22.52
N VAL A 76 3.40 -19.17 -21.91
CA VAL A 76 2.75 -17.85 -21.79
C VAL A 76 2.53 -17.23 -23.17
N LEU A 77 3.53 -17.27 -24.05
CA LEU A 77 3.40 -16.78 -25.43
C LEU A 77 2.26 -17.50 -26.17
N LYS A 78 2.11 -18.81 -25.98
CA LYS A 78 1.01 -19.58 -26.57
C LYS A 78 -0.36 -19.08 -26.10
N ILE A 79 -0.51 -18.84 -24.80
CA ILE A 79 -1.76 -18.35 -24.20
C ILE A 79 -2.08 -16.92 -24.65
N VAL A 80 -1.08 -16.04 -24.71
CA VAL A 80 -1.27 -14.61 -25.01
C VAL A 80 -1.47 -14.37 -26.50
N LEU A 81 -0.73 -15.09 -27.35
CA LEU A 81 -0.74 -14.88 -28.80
C LEU A 81 -1.72 -15.81 -29.53
N ASN A 82 -2.45 -16.69 -28.82
CA ASN A 82 -3.35 -17.69 -29.42
C ASN A 82 -2.71 -18.52 -30.55
N TYR A 83 -1.48 -18.97 -30.34
CA TYR A 83 -0.85 -20.00 -31.19
C TYR A 83 -1.20 -21.42 -30.72
#